data_AF-A0A838N358-F1
#
_entry.id   AF-A0A838N358-F1
#
_cell.length_a   1.000
_cell.length_b   1.000
_cell.length_c   1.000
_cell.angle_alpha   90.00
_cell.angle_beta   90.00
_cell.angle_gamma   90.00
#
_symmetry.space_group_name_H-M   'P 1'
#
loop_
_entity.id
_entity.type
_entity.pdbx_description
1 polymer ?
#
loop_
_entity_poly.entity_id
_entity_poly.type
_entity_poly.pdbx_seq_one_letter_code
_entity_poly.pdbx_strand_id
1 'polypeptide(L)'
;MKLYRSAEVLARFFVANALVIAGALFILASANVKWINFPFSRDVTGVELPLLRGLPPEPHLQLLSYGVVAIVALGVGLLGQSMSRLVSTLTAGLLLILCTLVPLQVSFQQPATLYRLVAEATELSPIGTFTKDYQPLNRGRDADVPRRLSSLGLNTARSRLSTGVSFLAPGWYMFTLGAFLYTAYAIARTNRARTRSLVTFAAIPVVVIALSFVRPLIGEWFYYHAIAAQAQGNNTKALADYRRAMRADRWYSEELAVYAMIGDLAGDFGDSPERSIYKGDQLREAGQYEAAAFAFERATLAPGRLGRVARRAVAQTLFEYGIVLYRAGGIGAAVTNWERALSVDPAMTYVLPYLAQGNFDLSRYQAALDTLDTITRKTSHNTLLANAYSLAGDCYAKLGQDADARRYYRLSLKTDRMDNHWALTGLVGNTP
;
A
#
# COMPACT_ATOMS: atom_id res chain seq x y z
N MET A 1 6.28 46.41 35.95
CA MET A 1 7.68 46.27 35.45
C MET A 1 8.16 44.81 35.38
N LYS A 2 7.99 43.97 36.41
CA LYS A 2 8.39 42.54 36.37
C LYS A 2 7.66 41.71 35.27
N LEU A 3 6.34 41.90 35.11
CA LEU A 3 5.52 41.25 34.08
C LEU A 3 5.94 41.59 32.63
N TYR A 4 6.34 42.85 32.39
CA TYR A 4 6.79 43.32 31.08
C TYR A 4 8.16 42.70 30.71
N ARG A 5 9.07 42.63 31.70
CA ARG A 5 10.41 42.06 31.53
C ARG A 5 10.35 40.54 31.31
N SER A 6 9.44 39.83 31.97
CA SER A 6 9.19 38.41 31.71
C SER A 6 8.57 38.17 30.32
N ALA A 7 7.65 39.02 29.88
CA ALA A 7 7.03 38.91 28.55
C ALA A 7 8.05 39.15 27.42
N GLU A 8 8.97 40.11 27.59
CA GLU A 8 10.01 40.41 26.60
C GLU A 8 11.06 39.29 26.48
N VAL A 9 11.48 38.69 27.60
CA VAL A 9 12.38 37.53 27.61
C VAL A 9 11.72 36.33 26.94
N LEU A 10 10.43 36.11 27.21
CA LEU A 10 9.63 35.05 26.57
C LEU A 10 9.53 35.28 25.06
N ALA A 11 9.23 36.51 24.62
CA ALA A 11 9.11 36.87 23.20
C ALA A 11 10.42 36.67 22.44
N ARG A 12 11.57 37.09 23.01
CA ARG A 12 12.89 36.88 22.39
C ARG A 12 13.24 35.39 22.30
N PHE A 13 12.87 34.60 23.30
CA PHE A 13 13.04 33.15 23.28
C PHE A 13 12.19 32.48 22.18
N PHE A 14 10.92 32.87 22.04
CA PHE A 14 10.04 32.38 21.00
C PHE A 14 10.54 32.73 19.61
N VAL A 15 10.97 33.97 19.37
CA VAL A 15 11.52 34.40 18.08
C VAL A 15 12.81 33.65 17.74
N ALA A 16 13.70 33.46 18.71
CA ALA A 16 14.97 32.75 18.49
C ALA A 16 14.80 31.24 18.22
N ASN A 17 13.73 30.62 18.73
CA ASN A 17 13.47 29.18 18.59
C ASN A 17 12.22 28.86 17.76
N ALA A 18 11.63 29.83 17.07
CA ALA A 18 10.39 29.68 16.32
C ALA A 18 10.46 28.54 15.30
N LEU A 19 11.59 28.41 14.59
CA LEU A 19 11.82 27.35 13.61
C LEU A 19 11.82 25.94 14.23
N VAL A 20 12.41 25.79 15.42
CA VAL A 20 12.45 24.50 16.13
C VAL A 20 11.10 24.17 16.70
N ILE A 21 10.39 25.14 17.27
CA ILE A 21 9.06 24.95 17.82
C ILE A 21 8.09 24.55 16.71
N ALA A 22 8.09 25.27 15.59
CA ALA A 22 7.29 24.94 14.43
C ALA A 22 7.65 23.55 13.86
N GLY A 23 8.95 23.27 13.68
CA GLY A 23 9.43 21.97 13.20
C GLY A 23 9.03 20.81 14.12
N ALA A 24 9.14 21.00 15.43
CA ALA A 24 8.75 20.02 16.44
C ALA A 24 7.24 19.74 16.41
N LEU A 25 6.41 20.79 16.29
CA LEU A 25 4.96 20.65 16.17
C LEU A 25 4.57 19.87 14.91
N PHE A 26 5.21 20.16 13.77
CA PHE A 26 4.97 19.40 12.53
C PHE A 26 5.36 17.93 12.66
N ILE A 27 6.52 17.62 13.27
CA ILE A 27 6.98 16.24 13.48
C ILE A 27 6.01 15.50 14.43
N LEU A 28 5.61 16.11 15.55
CA LEU A 28 4.68 15.50 16.50
C LEU A 28 3.29 15.28 15.89
N ALA A 29 2.78 16.26 15.14
CA ALA A 29 1.51 16.13 14.43
C ALA A 29 1.60 15.02 13.37
N SER A 30 2.70 14.95 12.62
CA SER A 30 2.89 13.97 11.55
C SER A 30 2.78 12.52 12.03
N ALA A 31 3.15 12.23 13.27
CA ALA A 31 3.18 10.87 13.81
C ALA A 31 1.81 10.18 13.80
N ASN A 32 0.72 10.95 13.96
CA ASN A 32 -0.65 10.45 13.99
C ASN A 32 -1.40 10.68 12.66
N VAL A 33 -0.79 11.38 11.71
CA VAL A 33 -1.35 11.55 10.36
C VAL A 33 -0.93 10.35 9.50
N LYS A 34 -1.72 10.06 8.47
CA LYS A 34 -1.44 9.02 7.46
C LYS A 34 -0.11 9.32 6.75
N TRP A 35 0.80 8.35 6.72
CA TRP A 35 2.08 8.43 5.99
C TRP A 35 2.01 7.71 4.65
N ILE A 36 1.29 6.58 4.59
CA ILE A 36 1.07 5.81 3.35
C ILE A 36 -0.44 5.66 3.16
N ASN A 37 -0.90 6.00 1.96
CA ASN A 37 -2.29 5.87 1.53
C ASN A 37 -2.50 4.50 0.89
N PHE A 38 -3.33 3.67 1.53
CA PHE A 38 -3.78 2.40 0.95
C PHE A 38 -5.10 2.63 0.21
N PRO A 39 -5.19 2.28 -1.09
CA PRO A 39 -6.39 2.54 -1.88
C PRO A 39 -7.63 1.82 -1.34
N PHE A 40 -7.47 0.62 -0.78
CA PHE A 40 -8.55 -0.17 -0.21
C PHE A 40 -8.37 -0.39 1.29
N SER A 41 -7.18 -0.82 1.72
CA SER A 41 -6.88 -1.13 3.11
C SER A 41 -6.77 0.12 3.98
N ARG A 42 -6.72 -0.07 5.30
CA ARG A 42 -6.50 1.01 6.26
C ARG A 42 -5.13 1.66 6.04
N ASP A 43 -5.14 2.98 5.98
CA ASP A 43 -3.93 3.80 5.89
C ASP A 43 -2.98 3.59 7.07
N VAL A 44 -1.68 3.73 6.81
CA VAL A 44 -0.62 3.52 7.81
C VAL A 44 -0.12 4.86 8.33
N THR A 45 -0.06 5.01 9.65
CA THR A 45 0.50 6.19 10.32
C THR A 45 2.01 6.06 10.56
N GLY A 46 2.67 7.17 10.88
CA GLY A 46 4.12 7.18 11.13
C GLY A 46 4.57 6.27 12.27
N VAL A 47 3.73 6.07 13.28
CA VAL A 47 4.01 5.19 14.45
C VAL A 47 3.78 3.71 14.19
N GLU A 48 3.08 3.39 13.10
CA GLU A 48 2.82 2.01 12.66
C GLU A 48 3.83 1.55 11.59
N LEU A 49 4.53 2.48 10.92
CA LEU A 49 5.48 2.18 9.85
C LEU A 49 6.83 1.65 10.40
N PRO A 50 7.17 0.36 10.22
CA PRO A 50 8.42 -0.23 10.72
C PRO A 50 9.67 0.28 10.00
N LEU A 51 10.75 0.51 10.75
CA LEU A 51 12.04 0.89 10.18
C LEU A 51 12.78 -0.29 9.51
N LEU A 52 12.79 -1.46 10.16
CA LEU A 52 13.64 -2.60 9.77
C LEU A 52 12.88 -3.84 9.29
N ARG A 53 11.58 -3.92 9.56
CA ARG A 53 10.73 -5.07 9.23
C ARG A 53 9.75 -4.71 8.12
N GLY A 54 9.19 -5.71 7.46
CA GLY A 54 8.08 -5.50 6.52
C GLY A 54 6.82 -5.04 7.26
N LEU A 55 5.97 -4.28 6.58
CA LEU A 55 4.68 -3.86 7.13
C LEU A 55 3.84 -5.10 7.47
N PRO A 56 3.40 -5.27 8.73
CA PRO A 56 2.51 -6.38 9.08
C PRO A 56 1.14 -6.22 8.38
N PRO A 57 0.39 -7.31 8.20
CA PRO A 57 -0.94 -7.27 7.59
C PRO A 57 -1.91 -6.33 8.35
N GLU A 58 -1.76 -6.27 9.68
CA GLU A 58 -2.51 -5.39 10.56
C GLU A 58 -1.55 -4.41 11.25
N PRO A 59 -1.64 -3.10 10.92
CA PRO A 59 -0.81 -2.08 11.53
C PRO A 59 -1.09 -1.97 13.03
N HIS A 60 -0.05 -2.06 13.83
CA HIS A 60 -0.09 -1.83 15.27
C HIS A 60 1.09 -0.94 15.66
N LEU A 61 1.03 -0.36 16.86
CA LEU A 61 2.10 0.49 17.37
C LEU A 61 3.41 -0.30 17.48
N GLN A 62 4.46 0.22 16.86
CA GLN A 62 5.80 -0.39 16.93
C GLN A 62 6.80 0.58 17.56
N LEU A 63 7.60 0.05 18.49
CA LEU A 63 8.67 0.80 19.15
C LEU A 63 9.76 1.26 18.16
N LEU A 64 10.04 0.45 17.13
CA LEU A 64 10.99 0.75 16.06
C LEU A 64 10.28 1.24 14.78
N SER A 65 9.38 2.21 14.95
CA SER A 65 8.72 2.90 13.84
C SER A 65 9.38 4.23 13.50
N TYR A 66 9.16 4.74 12.29
CA TYR A 66 9.69 6.05 11.88
C TYR A 66 9.19 7.18 12.78
N GLY A 67 7.90 7.18 13.11
CA GLY A 67 7.29 8.18 13.97
C GLY A 67 7.86 8.16 15.38
N VAL A 68 7.98 6.98 16.01
CA VAL A 68 8.53 6.87 17.37
C VAL A 68 10.01 7.28 17.41
N VAL A 69 10.83 6.79 16.46
CA VAL A 69 12.25 7.14 16.38
C VAL A 69 12.43 8.64 16.14
N ALA A 70 11.60 9.25 15.28
CA ALA A 70 11.62 10.69 15.05
C ALA A 70 11.27 11.48 16.31
N ILE A 71 10.25 11.07 17.07
CA ILE A 71 9.85 11.74 18.31
C ILE A 71 10.95 11.63 19.37
N VAL A 72 11.55 10.45 19.54
CA VAL A 72 12.66 10.24 20.48
C VAL A 72 13.89 11.08 20.08
N ALA A 73 14.25 11.06 18.80
CA ALA A 73 15.35 11.87 18.27
C ALA A 73 15.10 13.37 18.48
N LEU A 74 13.88 13.84 18.23
CA LEU A 74 13.47 15.22 18.49
C LEU A 74 13.57 15.56 19.97
N GLY A 75 13.12 14.69 20.87
CA GLY A 75 13.23 14.88 22.33
C GLY A 75 14.68 15.03 22.80
N VAL A 76 15.56 14.13 22.34
CA VAL A 76 17.01 14.21 22.62
C VAL A 76 17.61 15.49 22.04
N GLY A 77 17.21 15.88 20.82
CA GLY A 77 17.64 17.11 20.19
C GLY A 77 17.21 18.37 20.96
N LEU A 78 15.98 18.41 21.46
CA LEU A 78 15.43 19.54 22.22
C LEU A 78 16.03 19.69 23.62
N LEU A 79 16.37 18.58 24.28
CA LEU A 79 17.06 18.60 25.57
C LEU A 79 18.54 18.90 25.40
N GLY A 80 19.19 18.29 24.40
CA GLY A 80 20.62 18.41 24.16
C GLY A 80 21.04 19.71 23.46
N GLN A 81 20.12 20.46 22.85
CA GLN A 81 20.45 21.72 22.18
C GLN A 81 21.00 22.79 23.14
N SER A 82 20.63 22.76 24.43
CA SER A 82 21.18 23.67 25.44
C SER A 82 22.63 23.31 25.81
N MET A 83 23.01 22.03 25.64
CA MET A 83 24.29 21.49 26.07
C MET A 83 25.35 21.48 24.95
N SER A 84 24.97 21.08 23.73
CA SER A 84 25.95 20.98 22.63
C SER A 84 25.36 21.26 21.24
N ARG A 85 26.17 21.88 20.38
CA ARG A 85 25.83 22.09 18.96
C ARG A 85 25.84 20.78 18.17
N LEU A 86 26.69 19.84 18.58
CA LEU A 86 26.85 18.54 17.94
C LEU A 86 25.58 17.71 18.00
N VAL A 87 24.89 17.67 19.14
CA VAL A 87 23.62 16.94 19.29
C VAL A 87 22.54 17.49 18.37
N SER A 88 22.45 18.82 18.22
CA SER A 88 21.50 19.43 17.27
C SER A 88 21.82 19.08 15.82
N THR A 89 23.11 19.08 15.43
CA THR A 89 23.50 18.69 14.06
C THR A 89 23.28 17.22 13.77
N LEU A 90 23.53 16.32 14.74
CA LEU A 90 23.26 14.89 14.60
C LEU A 90 21.75 14.62 14.50
N THR A 91 20.94 15.30 15.31
CA THR A 91 19.48 15.18 15.26
C THR A 91 18.94 15.63 13.90
N ALA A 92 19.41 16.77 13.38
CA ALA A 92 19.04 17.25 12.05
C ALA A 92 19.43 16.24 10.95
N GLY A 93 20.64 15.69 11.02
CA GLY A 93 21.10 14.66 10.09
C GLY A 93 20.23 13.40 10.14
N LEU A 94 19.89 12.91 11.33
CA LEU A 94 19.02 11.76 11.52
C LEU A 94 17.61 11.99 10.97
N LEU A 95 17.01 13.16 11.23
CA LEU A 95 15.68 13.51 10.69
C LEU A 95 15.66 13.56 9.16
N LEU A 96 16.72 14.08 8.53
CA LEU A 96 16.87 14.07 7.06
C LEU A 96 17.03 12.64 6.50
N ILE A 97 17.78 11.79 7.20
CA ILE A 97 17.91 10.36 6.82
C ILE A 97 16.54 9.68 6.89
N LEU A 98 15.81 9.83 8.00
CA LEU A 98 14.47 9.24 8.15
C LEU A 98 13.50 9.75 7.08
N CYS A 99 13.52 11.05 6.78
CA CYS A 99 12.68 11.69 5.77
C CYS A 99 12.90 11.10 4.37
N THR A 100 14.16 10.84 4.02
CA THR A 100 14.54 10.31 2.70
C THR A 100 14.36 8.80 2.59
N LEU A 101 14.49 8.07 3.70
CA LEU A 101 14.33 6.62 3.71
C LEU A 101 12.89 6.15 3.48
N VAL A 102 11.87 6.88 3.96
CA VAL A 102 10.45 6.47 3.81
C VAL A 102 10.07 6.16 2.36
N PRO A 103 10.18 7.09 1.38
CA PRO A 103 9.85 6.81 -0.01
C PRO A 103 10.70 5.69 -0.61
N LEU A 104 11.98 5.63 -0.25
CA LEU A 104 12.92 4.62 -0.76
C LEU A 104 12.62 3.23 -0.20
N GLN A 105 12.15 3.15 1.05
CA GLN A 105 11.79 1.91 1.68
C GLN A 105 10.53 1.31 1.05
N VAL A 106 9.50 2.14 0.84
CA VAL A 106 8.27 1.73 0.14
C VAL A 106 8.59 1.29 -1.29
N SER A 107 9.47 2.02 -1.98
CA SER A 107 9.77 1.76 -3.40
C SER A 107 10.68 0.55 -3.63
N PHE A 108 11.69 0.32 -2.76
CA PHE A 108 12.76 -0.64 -3.03
C PHE A 108 12.99 -1.68 -1.93
N GLN A 109 12.82 -1.31 -0.65
CA GLN A 109 13.18 -2.21 0.45
C GLN A 109 12.05 -3.17 0.83
N GLN A 110 10.80 -2.76 0.61
CA GLN A 110 9.59 -3.54 0.90
C GLN A 110 8.77 -3.82 -0.38
N PRO A 111 9.25 -4.68 -1.29
CA PRO A 111 8.57 -4.97 -2.56
C PRO A 111 7.16 -5.53 -2.37
N ALA A 112 6.93 -6.33 -1.31
CA ALA A 112 5.60 -6.86 -1.00
C ALA A 112 4.58 -5.76 -0.65
N THR A 113 5.01 -4.70 0.04
CA THR A 113 4.14 -3.55 0.36
C THR A 113 3.77 -2.79 -0.91
N LEU A 114 4.76 -2.51 -1.77
CA LEU A 114 4.52 -1.87 -3.06
C LEU A 114 3.59 -2.69 -3.95
N TYR A 115 3.79 -4.01 -4.00
CA TYR A 115 2.92 -4.92 -4.74
C TYR A 115 1.48 -4.85 -4.24
N ARG A 116 1.26 -4.89 -2.93
CA ARG A 116 -0.08 -4.76 -2.33
C ARG A 116 -0.74 -3.42 -2.66
N LEU A 117 0.01 -2.32 -2.53
CA LEU A 117 -0.48 -0.97 -2.86
C LEU A 117 -0.93 -0.88 -4.33
N VAL A 118 -0.14 -1.44 -5.23
CA VAL A 118 -0.46 -1.46 -6.66
C VAL A 118 -1.67 -2.34 -6.94
N ALA A 119 -1.72 -3.56 -6.37
CA ALA A 119 -2.84 -4.48 -6.55
C ALA A 119 -4.16 -3.87 -6.06
N GLU A 120 -4.17 -3.24 -4.88
CA GLU A 120 -5.36 -2.54 -4.40
C GLU A 120 -5.75 -1.36 -5.33
N ALA A 121 -4.76 -0.60 -5.82
CA ALA A 121 -5.03 0.53 -6.73
C ALA A 121 -5.60 0.08 -8.08
N THR A 122 -5.12 -1.03 -8.62
CA THR A 122 -5.59 -1.56 -9.92
C THR A 122 -7.01 -2.09 -9.83
N GLU A 123 -7.40 -2.65 -8.68
CA GLU A 123 -8.73 -3.27 -8.47
C GLU A 123 -9.83 -2.27 -8.11
N LEU A 124 -9.50 -1.04 -7.70
CA LEU A 124 -10.51 -0.01 -7.43
C LEU A 124 -11.41 0.29 -8.64
N SER A 125 -10.83 0.36 -9.85
CA SER A 125 -11.61 0.62 -11.06
C SER A 125 -12.53 -0.55 -11.42
N PRO A 126 -12.07 -1.81 -11.48
CA PRO A 126 -12.92 -2.99 -11.61
C PRO A 126 -14.04 -3.08 -10.58
N ILE A 127 -13.77 -2.78 -9.31
CA ILE A 127 -14.82 -2.75 -8.26
C ILE A 127 -15.88 -1.70 -8.60
N GLY A 128 -15.46 -0.51 -9.03
CA GLY A 128 -16.36 0.54 -9.47
C GLY A 128 -17.21 0.12 -10.67
N THR A 129 -16.64 -0.57 -11.66
CA THR A 129 -17.42 -1.11 -12.79
C THR A 129 -18.39 -2.19 -12.36
N PHE A 130 -17.96 -3.13 -11.50
CA PHE A 130 -18.81 -4.20 -10.99
C PHE A 130 -19.99 -3.64 -10.19
N THR A 131 -19.73 -2.65 -9.33
CA THR A 131 -20.77 -1.92 -8.58
C THR A 131 -21.78 -1.30 -9.55
N LYS A 132 -21.34 -0.66 -10.64
CA LYS A 132 -22.24 -0.05 -11.62
C LYS A 132 -23.12 -1.08 -12.35
N ASP A 133 -22.57 -2.25 -12.62
CA ASP A 133 -23.26 -3.29 -13.40
C ASP A 133 -24.27 -4.08 -12.54
N TYR A 134 -24.00 -4.26 -11.25
CA TYR A 134 -24.76 -5.19 -10.38
C TYR A 134 -25.40 -4.56 -9.13
N GLN A 135 -25.09 -3.29 -8.81
CA GLN A 135 -25.61 -2.62 -7.62
C GLN A 135 -26.30 -1.29 -7.97
N PRO A 136 -27.20 -0.78 -7.10
CA PRO A 136 -27.76 0.55 -7.26
C PRO A 136 -26.66 1.62 -7.24
N LEU A 137 -26.82 2.62 -8.10
CA LEU A 137 -25.76 3.57 -8.38
C LEU A 137 -25.43 4.45 -7.17
N ASN A 138 -24.17 4.44 -6.74
CA ASN A 138 -23.58 5.49 -5.93
C ASN A 138 -22.61 6.29 -6.81
N ARG A 139 -23.00 7.52 -7.22
CA ARG A 139 -22.12 8.43 -7.99
C ARG A 139 -21.24 9.30 -7.08
N GLY A 140 -20.99 8.84 -5.85
CA GLY A 140 -20.06 9.45 -4.91
C GLY A 140 -18.78 9.91 -5.59
N ARG A 141 -18.14 10.93 -5.00
CA ARG A 141 -17.01 11.66 -5.59
C ARG A 141 -16.08 10.68 -6.29
N ASP A 142 -16.02 10.74 -7.64
CA ASP A 142 -15.18 9.85 -8.44
C ASP A 142 -13.87 9.74 -7.70
N ALA A 143 -13.55 8.52 -7.24
CA ALA A 143 -12.24 8.30 -6.70
C ALA A 143 -11.31 8.76 -7.81
N ASP A 144 -10.51 9.80 -7.54
CA ASP A 144 -9.36 10.15 -8.34
C ASP A 144 -8.39 8.96 -8.24
N VAL A 145 -8.80 7.80 -8.76
CA VAL A 145 -7.94 6.65 -9.01
C VAL A 145 -6.93 7.25 -9.96
N PRO A 146 -5.66 7.36 -9.58
CA PRO A 146 -4.66 7.90 -10.48
C PRO A 146 -4.65 6.96 -11.69
N ARG A 147 -5.32 7.33 -12.78
CA ARG A 147 -5.35 6.58 -14.06
C ARG A 147 -3.94 6.32 -14.61
N ARG A 148 -2.92 6.94 -13.99
CA ARG A 148 -1.50 6.79 -14.27
C ARG A 148 -0.85 5.54 -13.67
N LEU A 149 -1.47 4.84 -12.71
CA LEU A 149 -0.85 3.68 -12.05
C LEU A 149 -0.95 2.38 -12.86
N SER A 150 -1.99 2.20 -13.66
CA SER A 150 -2.22 1.00 -14.47
C SER A 150 -1.27 0.84 -15.67
N SER A 151 -0.58 1.90 -16.09
CA SER A 151 0.31 1.91 -17.26
C SER A 151 1.80 1.98 -16.93
N LEU A 152 2.18 2.07 -15.66
CA LEU A 152 3.58 2.14 -15.24
C LEU A 152 4.14 0.72 -15.09
N GLY A 153 4.89 0.25 -16.09
CA GLY A 153 5.70 -0.95 -15.94
C GLY A 153 6.64 -0.81 -14.74
N LEU A 154 6.48 -1.64 -13.71
CA LEU A 154 7.24 -1.58 -12.45
C LEU A 154 8.64 -2.20 -12.56
N ASN A 155 9.07 -2.53 -13.77
CA ASN A 155 10.36 -3.19 -14.02
C ASN A 155 11.55 -2.23 -13.94
N THR A 156 11.30 -0.92 -14.01
CA THR A 156 12.32 0.13 -13.93
C THR A 156 12.41 0.69 -12.50
N ALA A 157 13.63 0.97 -12.01
CA ALA A 157 13.81 1.59 -10.69
C ALA A 157 13.13 2.96 -10.57
N ARG A 158 13.14 3.74 -11.65
CA ARG A 158 12.48 5.05 -11.73
C ARG A 158 10.96 4.95 -11.59
N SER A 159 10.32 4.01 -12.29
CA SER A 159 8.87 3.85 -12.22
C SER A 159 8.45 3.41 -10.82
N ARG A 160 9.18 2.47 -10.22
CA ARG A 160 8.97 2.05 -8.82
C ARG A 160 9.06 3.20 -7.83
N LEU A 161 10.07 4.08 -7.97
CA LEU A 161 10.15 5.27 -7.13
C LEU A 161 8.95 6.19 -7.34
N SER A 162 8.57 6.48 -8.58
CA SER A 162 7.43 7.36 -8.84
C SER A 162 6.11 6.78 -8.29
N THR A 163 5.94 5.47 -8.39
CA THR A 163 4.78 4.76 -7.85
C THR A 163 4.79 4.79 -6.33
N GLY A 164 5.91 4.45 -5.68
CA GLY A 164 6.02 4.48 -4.22
C GLY A 164 5.79 5.88 -3.64
N VAL A 165 6.29 6.93 -4.30
CA VAL A 165 6.05 8.32 -3.92
C VAL A 165 4.58 8.72 -4.09
N SER A 166 3.88 8.20 -5.10
CA SER A 166 2.47 8.52 -5.34
C SER A 166 1.52 8.04 -4.22
N PHE A 167 1.93 7.03 -3.45
CA PHE A 167 1.18 6.51 -2.31
C PHE A 167 1.49 7.24 -0.99
N LEU A 168 2.38 8.24 -0.99
CA LEU A 168 2.67 9.00 0.22
C LEU A 168 1.51 9.92 0.58
N ALA A 169 1.17 9.94 1.86
CA ALA A 169 0.06 10.72 2.41
C ALA A 169 0.58 11.99 3.12
N PRO A 170 -0.30 12.95 3.46
CA PRO A 170 0.06 14.26 4.02
C PRO A 170 0.98 14.20 5.26
N GLY A 171 0.92 13.14 6.06
CA GLY A 171 1.76 12.98 7.24
C GLY A 171 3.25 12.95 6.91
N TRP A 172 3.66 12.31 5.81
CA TRP A 172 5.05 12.34 5.37
C TRP A 172 5.48 13.76 4.98
N TYR A 173 4.65 14.50 4.24
CA TYR A 173 4.95 15.89 3.85
C TYR A 173 5.07 16.83 5.06
N MET A 174 4.24 16.63 6.09
CA MET A 174 4.38 17.37 7.36
C MET A 174 5.69 17.03 8.06
N PHE A 175 6.06 15.74 8.08
CA PHE A 175 7.32 15.30 8.66
C PHE A 175 8.54 15.90 7.93
N THR A 176 8.53 15.90 6.59
CA THR A 176 9.63 16.46 5.78
C THR A 176 9.78 17.96 6.04
N LEU A 177 8.68 18.70 6.06
CA LEU A 177 8.67 20.13 6.37
C LEU A 177 9.26 20.38 7.77
N GLY A 178 8.85 19.60 8.77
CA GLY A 178 9.37 19.70 10.13
C GLY A 178 10.87 19.42 10.23
N ALA A 179 11.36 18.40 9.50
CA ALA A 179 12.79 18.07 9.42
C ALA A 179 13.60 19.20 8.76
N PHE A 180 13.09 19.82 7.69
CA PHE A 180 13.74 20.96 7.04
C PHE A 180 13.80 22.20 7.94
N LEU A 181 12.71 22.51 8.66
CA LEU A 181 12.69 23.62 9.63
C LEU A 181 13.69 23.41 10.77
N TYR A 182 13.77 22.19 11.30
CA TYR A 182 14.76 21.83 12.32
C TYR A 182 16.19 21.94 11.79
N THR A 183 16.44 21.48 10.56
CA THR A 183 17.75 21.59 9.91
C THR A 183 18.15 23.04 9.67
N ALA A 184 17.22 23.90 9.23
CA ALA A 184 17.46 25.32 9.03
C ALA A 184 17.89 26.00 10.33
N TYR A 185 17.27 25.64 11.46
CA TYR A 185 17.70 26.09 12.78
C TYR A 185 19.12 25.60 13.13
N ALA A 186 19.41 24.31 12.94
CA ALA A 186 20.73 23.75 13.23
C ALA A 186 21.85 24.46 12.45
N ILE A 187 21.60 24.78 11.16
CA ILE A 187 22.51 25.54 10.31
C ILE A 187 22.68 26.99 10.80
N ALA A 188 21.58 27.66 11.18
CA ALA A 188 21.62 29.03 11.69
C ALA A 188 22.46 29.15 12.97
N ARG A 189 22.50 28.08 13.78
CA ARG A 189 23.30 28.02 15.02
C ARG A 189 24.80 27.80 14.75
N THR A 190 25.19 27.32 13.57
CA THR A 190 26.60 27.07 13.19
C THR A 190 27.20 28.25 12.43
N ASN A 191 27.57 29.33 13.14
CA ASN A 191 28.02 30.59 12.54
C ASN A 191 29.37 30.50 11.77
N ARG A 192 30.33 29.71 12.26
CA ARG A 192 31.72 29.65 11.72
C ARG A 192 31.92 28.69 10.55
N ALA A 193 30.95 27.80 10.28
CA ALA A 193 31.06 26.72 9.29
C ALA A 193 29.77 26.53 8.48
N ARG A 194 28.96 27.59 8.34
CA ARG A 194 27.61 27.54 7.75
C ARG A 194 27.57 26.93 6.35
N THR A 195 28.54 27.27 5.50
CA THR A 195 28.65 26.71 4.14
C THR A 195 28.98 25.22 4.17
N ARG A 196 29.92 24.79 5.02
CA ARG A 196 30.26 23.36 5.19
C ARG A 196 29.06 22.56 5.71
N SER A 197 28.36 23.06 6.74
CA SER A 197 27.16 22.38 7.26
C SER A 197 26.05 22.27 6.22
N LEU A 198 25.86 23.31 5.39
CA LEU A 198 24.86 23.29 4.32
C LEU A 198 25.20 22.21 3.28
N VAL A 199 26.47 22.12 2.86
CA VAL A 199 26.92 21.06 1.96
C VAL A 199 26.74 19.68 2.58
N THR A 200 27.07 19.50 3.87
CA THR A 200 26.88 18.21 4.55
C THR A 200 25.41 17.80 4.60
N PHE A 201 24.51 18.69 5.01
CA PHE A 201 23.08 18.37 5.07
C PHE A 201 22.45 18.15 3.69
N ALA A 202 22.95 18.83 2.65
CA ALA A 202 22.54 18.57 1.27
C ALA A 202 23.08 17.23 0.73
N ALA A 203 24.27 16.79 1.17
CA ALA A 203 24.87 15.54 0.74
C ALA A 203 24.19 14.30 1.34
N ILE A 204 23.71 14.36 2.59
CA ILE A 204 23.02 13.26 3.29
C ILE A 204 21.89 12.63 2.43
N PRO A 205 20.86 13.36 1.99
CA PRO A 205 19.78 12.79 1.19
C PRO A 205 20.29 12.20 -0.13
N VAL A 206 21.25 12.86 -0.78
CA VAL A 206 21.84 12.41 -2.05
C VAL A 206 22.54 11.06 -1.88
N VAL A 207 23.33 10.91 -0.82
CA VAL A 207 24.05 9.65 -0.52
C VAL A 207 23.05 8.53 -0.20
N VAL A 208 22.03 8.80 0.63
CA VAL A 208 20.99 7.82 0.97
C VAL A 208 20.23 7.35 -0.27
N ILE A 209 19.87 8.27 -1.16
CA ILE A 209 19.23 7.96 -2.44
C ILE A 209 20.17 7.11 -3.29
N ALA A 210 21.42 7.55 -3.51
CA ALA A 210 22.38 6.83 -4.34
C ALA A 210 22.58 5.39 -3.87
N LEU A 211 22.79 5.18 -2.57
CA LEU A 211 22.95 3.86 -1.97
C LEU A 211 21.71 2.97 -2.14
N SER A 212 20.52 3.57 -2.06
CA SER A 212 19.25 2.83 -2.20
C SER A 212 18.98 2.40 -3.64
N PHE A 213 19.53 3.10 -4.64
CA PHE A 213 19.38 2.79 -6.06
C PHE A 213 20.35 1.73 -6.59
N VAL A 214 21.48 1.49 -5.92
CA VAL A 214 22.50 0.53 -6.39
C VAL A 214 21.92 -0.84 -6.67
N ARG A 215 21.17 -1.42 -5.70
CA ARG A 215 20.59 -2.75 -5.83
C ARG A 215 19.50 -2.83 -6.92
N PRO A 216 18.51 -1.92 -6.96
CA PRO A 216 17.52 -1.86 -8.04
C PRO A 216 18.12 -1.73 -9.44
N LEU A 217 19.14 -0.89 -9.62
CA LEU A 217 19.77 -0.68 -10.93
C LEU A 217 20.53 -1.92 -11.41
N ILE A 218 21.24 -2.60 -10.50
CA ILE A 218 21.92 -3.87 -10.83
C ILE A 218 20.89 -4.94 -11.20
N GLY A 219 19.80 -5.05 -10.43
CA GLY A 219 18.72 -5.99 -10.72
C GLY A 219 18.06 -5.74 -12.08
N GLU A 220 17.74 -4.49 -12.37
CA GLU A 220 17.16 -4.04 -13.64
C GLU A 220 18.07 -4.36 -14.83
N TRP A 221 19.37 -4.08 -14.69
CA TRP A 221 20.35 -4.39 -15.72
C TRP A 221 20.40 -5.89 -16.03
N PHE A 222 20.47 -6.74 -15.00
CA PHE A 222 20.45 -8.20 -15.19
C PHE A 222 19.14 -8.71 -15.79
N TYR A 223 18.01 -8.12 -15.42
CA TYR A 223 16.70 -8.48 -15.96
C TYR A 223 16.61 -8.22 -17.47
N TYR A 224 16.99 -7.02 -17.93
CA TYR A 224 17.00 -6.70 -19.36
C TYR A 224 18.06 -7.48 -20.14
N HIS A 225 19.22 -7.75 -19.51
CA HIS A 225 20.24 -8.60 -20.11
C HIS A 225 19.73 -10.05 -20.28
N ALA A 226 18.95 -10.56 -19.32
CA ALA A 226 18.33 -11.88 -19.43
C ALA A 226 17.30 -11.95 -20.56
N ILE A 227 16.44 -10.93 -20.70
CA ILE A 227 15.48 -10.83 -21.82
C ILE A 227 16.21 -10.81 -23.16
N ALA A 228 17.28 -10.01 -23.28
CA ALA A 228 18.08 -9.95 -24.51
C ALA A 228 18.74 -11.29 -24.84
N ALA A 229 19.28 -11.99 -23.82
CA ALA A 229 19.85 -13.33 -23.99
C ALA A 229 18.80 -14.38 -24.38
N GLN A 230 17.58 -14.28 -23.84
CA GLN A 230 16.44 -15.14 -24.18
C GLN A 230 16.01 -14.92 -25.64
N ALA A 231 15.92 -13.66 -26.09
CA ALA A 231 15.61 -13.33 -27.49
C ALA A 231 16.67 -13.85 -28.48
N GLN A 232 17.92 -14.03 -28.02
CA GLN A 232 19.00 -14.63 -28.79
C GLN A 232 19.01 -16.17 -28.76
N GLY A 233 18.05 -16.80 -28.08
CA GLY A 233 17.97 -18.26 -27.88
C GLY A 233 19.01 -18.81 -26.90
N ASN A 234 19.68 -17.97 -26.13
CA ASN A 234 20.69 -18.39 -25.16
C ASN A 234 20.08 -18.65 -23.79
N ASN A 235 19.35 -19.76 -23.67
CA ASN A 235 18.54 -20.08 -22.49
C ASN A 235 19.36 -20.22 -21.21
N THR A 236 20.60 -20.75 -21.29
CA THR A 236 21.46 -20.95 -20.11
C THR A 236 21.94 -19.61 -19.53
N LYS A 237 22.33 -18.66 -20.39
CA LYS A 237 22.71 -17.31 -19.96
C LYS A 237 21.50 -16.55 -19.41
N ALA A 238 20.36 -16.60 -20.12
CA ALA A 238 19.13 -15.95 -19.67
C ALA A 238 18.71 -16.43 -18.28
N LEU A 239 18.71 -17.75 -18.04
CA LEU A 239 18.40 -18.35 -16.74
C LEU A 239 19.34 -17.86 -15.64
N ALA A 240 20.65 -17.80 -15.92
CA ALA A 240 21.64 -17.34 -14.97
C ALA A 240 21.42 -15.86 -14.59
N ASP A 241 21.08 -15.03 -15.57
CA ASP A 241 20.88 -13.60 -15.37
C ASP A 241 19.55 -13.28 -14.68
N TYR A 242 18.46 -14.00 -14.94
CA TYR A 242 17.23 -13.89 -14.13
C TYR A 242 17.50 -14.20 -12.66
N ARG A 243 18.25 -15.27 -12.37
CA ARG A 243 18.64 -15.60 -10.98
C ARG A 243 19.57 -14.56 -10.36
N ARG A 244 20.42 -13.88 -11.15
CA ARG A 244 21.24 -12.75 -10.67
C ARG A 244 20.37 -11.53 -10.37
N ALA A 245 19.39 -11.22 -11.22
CA ALA A 245 18.42 -10.14 -11.01
C ALA A 245 17.68 -10.33 -9.68
N MET A 246 17.15 -11.53 -9.40
CA MET A 246 16.46 -11.85 -8.16
C MET A 246 17.33 -11.76 -6.90
N ARG A 247 18.65 -12.00 -7.03
CA ARG A 247 19.60 -11.86 -5.92
C ARG A 247 19.98 -10.40 -5.67
N ALA A 248 20.14 -9.62 -6.73
CA ALA A 248 20.48 -8.21 -6.66
C ALA A 248 19.31 -7.38 -6.11
N ASP A 249 18.10 -7.66 -6.59
CA ASP A 249 16.89 -6.94 -6.24
C ASP A 249 15.76 -7.91 -5.86
N ARG A 250 15.23 -7.71 -4.65
CA ARG A 250 14.17 -8.55 -4.09
C ARG A 250 12.85 -8.38 -4.83
N TRP A 251 12.64 -7.27 -5.55
CA TRP A 251 11.45 -7.04 -6.37
C TRP A 251 11.17 -8.20 -7.34
N TYR A 252 12.16 -8.59 -8.14
CA TYR A 252 12.02 -9.69 -9.11
C TYR A 252 11.75 -11.05 -8.47
N SER A 253 12.04 -11.21 -7.17
CA SER A 253 11.70 -12.44 -6.43
C SER A 253 10.28 -12.49 -5.90
N GLU A 254 9.56 -11.37 -5.96
CA GLU A 254 8.14 -11.25 -5.59
C GLU A 254 7.22 -11.24 -6.83
N GLU A 255 7.78 -11.12 -8.03
CA GLU A 255 7.06 -11.06 -9.30
C GLU A 255 6.86 -12.46 -9.90
N LEU A 256 5.60 -12.82 -10.21
CA LEU A 256 5.24 -14.11 -10.78
C LEU A 256 5.85 -14.32 -12.18
N ALA A 257 5.86 -13.27 -13.00
CA ALA A 257 6.32 -13.31 -14.39
C ALA A 257 7.78 -13.78 -14.51
N VAL A 258 8.66 -13.37 -13.60
CA VAL A 258 10.07 -13.80 -13.60
C VAL A 258 10.18 -15.31 -13.38
N TYR A 259 9.37 -15.89 -12.48
CA TYR A 259 9.34 -17.34 -12.29
C TYR A 259 8.74 -18.06 -13.50
N ALA A 260 7.72 -17.49 -14.16
CA ALA A 260 7.17 -18.03 -15.40
C ALA A 260 8.23 -18.06 -16.53
N MET A 261 8.98 -16.98 -16.72
CA MET A 261 10.09 -16.92 -17.69
C MET A 261 11.19 -17.94 -17.39
N ILE A 262 11.53 -18.11 -16.11
CA ILE A 262 12.47 -19.16 -15.66
C ILE A 262 11.93 -20.55 -15.99
N GLY A 263 10.62 -20.78 -15.76
CA GLY A 263 9.94 -22.04 -16.03
C GLY A 263 9.89 -22.40 -17.51
N ASP A 264 9.66 -21.40 -18.37
CA ASP A 264 9.71 -21.52 -19.83
C ASP A 264 11.12 -21.96 -20.30
N LEU A 265 12.14 -21.25 -19.83
CA LEU A 265 13.54 -21.50 -20.21
C LEU A 265 14.12 -22.81 -19.67
N ALA A 266 13.60 -23.31 -18.55
CA ALA A 266 14.03 -24.57 -17.96
C ALA A 266 13.68 -25.79 -18.85
N GLY A 267 12.79 -25.65 -19.83
CA GLY A 267 12.46 -26.69 -20.80
C GLY A 267 11.90 -27.98 -20.17
N ASP A 268 12.25 -29.12 -20.76
CA ASP A 268 11.77 -30.45 -20.36
C ASP A 268 12.45 -31.06 -19.12
N PHE A 269 13.37 -30.35 -18.48
CA PHE A 269 14.08 -30.82 -17.30
C PHE A 269 13.19 -30.78 -16.03
N GLY A 270 12.30 -31.76 -15.93
CA GLY A 270 11.57 -32.10 -14.71
C GLY A 270 10.41 -31.18 -14.34
N ASP A 271 9.66 -31.64 -13.35
CA ASP A 271 8.50 -30.97 -12.76
C ASP A 271 8.98 -29.91 -11.75
N SER A 272 9.51 -28.79 -12.24
CA SER A 272 9.90 -27.68 -11.38
C SER A 272 8.69 -26.84 -10.95
N PRO A 273 8.71 -26.24 -9.74
CA PRO A 273 7.69 -25.28 -9.32
C PRO A 273 7.55 -24.09 -10.27
N GLU A 274 8.66 -23.60 -10.83
CA GLU A 274 8.69 -22.53 -11.83
C GLU A 274 7.99 -22.93 -13.12
N ARG A 275 8.15 -24.19 -13.57
CA ARG A 275 7.43 -24.70 -14.74
C ARG A 275 5.93 -24.83 -14.47
N SER A 276 5.55 -25.20 -13.25
CA SER A 276 4.14 -25.21 -12.84
C SER A 276 3.53 -23.80 -12.87
N ILE A 277 4.30 -22.78 -12.49
CA ILE A 277 3.91 -21.37 -12.64
C ILE A 277 3.74 -21.01 -14.13
N TYR A 278 4.71 -21.33 -14.98
CA TYR A 278 4.62 -21.06 -16.42
C TYR A 278 3.37 -21.70 -17.06
N LYS A 279 3.11 -22.98 -16.76
CA LYS A 279 1.90 -23.68 -17.22
C LYS A 279 0.63 -23.02 -16.69
N GLY A 280 0.61 -22.63 -15.40
CA GLY A 280 -0.51 -21.93 -14.81
C GLY A 280 -0.83 -20.61 -15.52
N ASP A 281 0.21 -19.86 -15.89
CA ASP A 281 0.05 -18.59 -16.60
C ASP A 281 -0.55 -18.79 -18.01
N GLN A 282 -0.03 -19.76 -18.77
CA GLN A 282 -0.58 -20.14 -20.08
C GLN A 282 -2.05 -20.59 -19.99
N LEU A 283 -2.40 -21.40 -18.98
CA LEU A 283 -3.77 -21.86 -18.75
C LEU A 283 -4.71 -20.71 -18.37
N ARG A 284 -4.21 -19.75 -17.57
CA ARG A 284 -4.97 -18.56 -17.16
C ARG A 284 -5.24 -17.66 -18.35
N GLU A 285 -4.25 -17.43 -19.21
CA GLU A 285 -4.41 -16.70 -20.47
C GLU A 285 -5.40 -17.39 -21.42
N ALA A 286 -5.43 -18.72 -21.44
CA ALA A 286 -6.41 -19.50 -22.18
C ALA A 286 -7.82 -19.53 -21.56
N GLY A 287 -8.05 -18.85 -20.42
CA GLY A 287 -9.31 -18.85 -19.69
C GLY A 287 -9.63 -20.16 -18.95
N GLN A 288 -8.68 -21.09 -18.87
CA GLN A 288 -8.82 -22.36 -18.17
C GLN A 288 -8.47 -22.21 -16.69
N TYR A 289 -9.26 -21.40 -15.97
CA TYR A 289 -8.95 -20.97 -14.61
C TYR A 289 -8.77 -22.10 -13.59
N GLU A 290 -9.58 -23.16 -13.66
CA GLU A 290 -9.47 -24.30 -12.73
C GLU A 290 -8.13 -25.03 -12.90
N ALA A 291 -7.75 -25.31 -14.15
CA ALA A 291 -6.49 -25.94 -14.48
C ALA A 291 -5.31 -25.01 -14.13
N ALA A 292 -5.46 -23.70 -14.35
CA ALA A 292 -4.47 -22.70 -13.97
C ALA A 292 -4.24 -22.66 -12.45
N ALA A 293 -5.31 -22.60 -11.65
CA ALA A 293 -5.24 -22.63 -10.20
C ALA A 293 -4.55 -23.91 -9.71
N PHE A 294 -4.92 -25.07 -10.27
CA PHE A 294 -4.28 -26.35 -9.96
C PHE A 294 -2.77 -26.35 -10.28
N ALA A 295 -2.37 -25.79 -11.43
CA ALA A 295 -0.97 -25.67 -11.79
C ALA A 295 -0.20 -24.77 -10.81
N PHE A 296 -0.76 -23.62 -10.42
CA PHE A 296 -0.15 -22.76 -9.41
C PHE A 296 -0.10 -23.42 -8.02
N GLU A 297 -1.10 -24.21 -7.65
CA GLU A 297 -1.12 -24.92 -6.36
C GLU A 297 0.07 -25.86 -6.21
N ARG A 298 0.49 -26.55 -7.27
CA ARG A 298 1.70 -27.38 -7.24
C ARG A 298 2.95 -26.59 -6.89
N ALA A 299 3.04 -25.35 -7.36
CA ALA A 299 4.17 -24.46 -7.05
C ALA A 299 4.15 -23.93 -5.61
N THR A 300 3.01 -24.00 -4.90
CA THR A 300 2.91 -23.54 -3.50
C THR A 300 3.71 -24.40 -2.52
N LEU A 301 3.99 -25.65 -2.89
CA LEU A 301 4.80 -26.60 -2.12
C LEU A 301 6.27 -26.20 -2.05
N ALA A 302 6.72 -25.31 -2.95
CA ALA A 302 8.09 -24.84 -2.95
C ALA A 302 8.37 -23.97 -1.71
N PRO A 303 9.51 -24.19 -1.03
CA PRO A 303 9.87 -23.40 0.14
C PRO A 303 10.22 -21.95 -0.25
N GLY A 304 10.08 -21.04 0.71
CA GLY A 304 10.55 -19.66 0.57
C GLY A 304 9.61 -18.77 -0.23
N ARG A 305 10.18 -17.91 -1.09
CA ARG A 305 9.43 -16.84 -1.77
C ARG A 305 8.55 -17.35 -2.89
N LEU A 306 9.03 -18.32 -3.66
CA LEU A 306 8.29 -18.91 -4.77
C LEU A 306 6.93 -19.42 -4.30
N GLY A 307 6.87 -20.23 -3.23
CA GLY A 307 5.60 -20.73 -2.71
C GLY A 307 4.64 -19.63 -2.25
N ARG A 308 5.15 -18.50 -1.73
CA ARG A 308 4.32 -17.33 -1.37
C ARG A 308 3.80 -16.59 -2.59
N VAL A 309 4.59 -16.48 -3.66
CA VAL A 309 4.18 -15.86 -4.93
C VAL A 309 3.16 -16.75 -5.63
N ALA A 310 3.38 -18.07 -5.63
CA ALA A 310 2.44 -19.06 -6.13
C ALA A 310 1.11 -19.02 -5.39
N ARG A 311 1.09 -18.92 -4.04
CA ARG A 311 -0.17 -18.77 -3.28
C ARG A 311 -0.97 -17.53 -3.69
N ARG A 312 -0.28 -16.39 -3.89
CA ARG A 312 -0.90 -15.18 -4.41
C ARG A 312 -1.48 -15.39 -5.82
N ALA A 313 -0.75 -16.10 -6.69
CA ALA A 313 -1.23 -16.44 -8.02
C ALA A 313 -2.48 -17.34 -7.99
N VAL A 314 -2.53 -18.32 -7.08
CA VAL A 314 -3.73 -19.14 -6.84
C VAL A 314 -4.91 -18.26 -6.43
N ALA A 315 -4.74 -17.41 -5.42
CA ALA A 315 -5.79 -16.52 -4.94
C ALA A 315 -6.30 -15.57 -6.04
N GLN A 316 -5.37 -14.96 -6.79
CA GLN A 316 -5.70 -14.09 -7.94
C GLN A 316 -6.49 -14.85 -9.02
N THR A 317 -6.06 -16.06 -9.36
CA THR A 317 -6.72 -16.88 -10.39
C THR A 317 -8.14 -17.28 -9.97
N LEU A 318 -8.32 -17.66 -8.70
CA LEU A 318 -9.63 -17.98 -8.15
C LEU A 318 -10.55 -16.76 -8.13
N PHE A 319 -10.02 -15.59 -7.80
CA PHE A 319 -10.77 -14.34 -7.83
C PHE A 319 -11.24 -13.97 -9.24
N GLU A 320 -10.33 -13.99 -10.22
CA GLU A 320 -10.64 -13.75 -11.63
C GLU A 320 -11.69 -14.73 -12.14
N TYR A 321 -11.54 -16.02 -11.78
CA TYR A 321 -12.53 -17.03 -12.13
C TYR A 321 -13.89 -16.75 -11.53
N GLY A 322 -13.94 -16.35 -10.25
CA GLY A 322 -15.17 -15.96 -9.57
C GLY A 322 -15.87 -14.80 -10.28
N ILE A 323 -15.13 -13.79 -10.76
CA ILE A 323 -15.72 -12.70 -11.56
C ILE A 323 -16.33 -13.23 -12.86
N VAL A 324 -15.62 -14.10 -13.59
CA VAL A 324 -16.13 -14.69 -14.84
C VAL A 324 -17.38 -15.52 -14.60
N LEU A 325 -17.39 -16.35 -13.55
CA LEU A 325 -18.54 -17.16 -13.16
C LEU A 325 -19.73 -16.30 -12.76
N TYR A 326 -19.50 -15.25 -11.98
CA TYR A 326 -20.56 -14.34 -11.54
C TYR A 326 -21.22 -13.66 -12.74
N ARG A 327 -20.40 -13.17 -13.69
CA ARG A 327 -20.88 -12.57 -14.95
C ARG A 327 -21.69 -13.55 -15.81
N ALA A 328 -21.36 -14.83 -15.75
CA ALA A 328 -22.08 -15.91 -16.41
C ALA A 328 -23.35 -16.37 -15.65
N GLY A 329 -23.68 -15.76 -14.50
CA GLY A 329 -24.82 -16.13 -13.64
C GLY A 329 -24.54 -17.28 -12.67
N GLY A 330 -23.31 -17.83 -12.66
CA GLY A 330 -22.86 -18.87 -11.74
C GLY A 330 -22.53 -18.35 -10.33
N ILE A 331 -23.47 -17.65 -9.69
CA ILE A 331 -23.22 -16.89 -8.45
C ILE A 331 -22.69 -17.77 -7.30
N GLY A 332 -23.25 -18.98 -7.12
CA GLY A 332 -22.81 -19.92 -6.08
C GLY A 332 -21.36 -20.37 -6.26
N ALA A 333 -20.96 -20.66 -7.49
CA ALA A 333 -19.58 -21.03 -7.82
C ALA A 333 -18.63 -19.83 -7.69
N ALA A 334 -19.08 -18.62 -8.03
CA ALA A 334 -18.32 -17.40 -7.82
C ALA A 334 -17.99 -17.15 -6.34
N VAL A 335 -19.01 -17.21 -5.47
CA VAL A 335 -18.84 -17.08 -4.02
C VAL A 335 -17.87 -18.11 -3.48
N THR A 336 -18.00 -19.37 -3.88
CA THR A 336 -17.08 -20.45 -3.47
C THR A 336 -15.63 -20.13 -3.85
N ASN A 337 -15.40 -19.62 -5.05
CA ASN A 337 -14.07 -19.24 -5.51
C ASN A 337 -13.51 -18.01 -4.75
N TRP A 338 -14.33 -17.01 -4.44
CA TRP A 338 -13.93 -15.85 -3.66
C TRP A 338 -13.61 -16.19 -2.20
N GLU A 339 -14.39 -17.08 -1.57
CA GLU A 339 -14.09 -17.62 -0.24
C GLU A 339 -12.76 -18.37 -0.23
N ARG A 340 -12.51 -19.20 -1.25
CA ARG A 340 -11.24 -19.92 -1.41
C ARG A 340 -10.07 -18.96 -1.70
N ALA A 341 -10.28 -17.91 -2.49
CA ALA A 341 -9.24 -16.91 -2.74
C ALA A 341 -8.80 -16.24 -1.43
N LEU A 342 -9.76 -15.82 -0.58
CA LEU A 342 -9.49 -15.24 0.72
C LEU A 342 -8.88 -16.22 1.73
N SER A 343 -9.21 -17.51 1.65
CA SER A 343 -8.59 -18.53 2.51
C SER A 343 -7.13 -18.80 2.14
N VAL A 344 -6.79 -18.71 0.84
CA VAL A 344 -5.42 -18.86 0.34
C VAL A 344 -4.58 -17.60 0.60
N ASP A 345 -5.15 -16.41 0.35
CA ASP A 345 -4.52 -15.12 0.68
C ASP A 345 -5.48 -14.17 1.40
N PRO A 346 -5.46 -14.17 2.75
CA PRO A 346 -6.27 -13.25 3.55
C PRO A 346 -5.92 -11.76 3.37
N ALA A 347 -4.79 -11.43 2.74
CA ALA A 347 -4.41 -10.04 2.48
C ALA A 347 -5.15 -9.44 1.27
N MET A 348 -5.86 -10.25 0.49
CA MET A 348 -6.57 -9.86 -0.73
C MET A 348 -7.92 -9.18 -0.43
N THR A 349 -7.87 -8.10 0.35
CA THR A 349 -9.07 -7.46 0.92
C THR A 349 -10.04 -6.90 -0.12
N TYR A 350 -9.56 -6.60 -1.34
CA TYR A 350 -10.40 -6.12 -2.44
C TYR A 350 -11.38 -7.18 -2.99
N VAL A 351 -11.28 -8.45 -2.58
CA VAL A 351 -12.28 -9.50 -2.88
C VAL A 351 -13.57 -9.31 -2.08
N LEU A 352 -13.49 -8.68 -0.90
CA LEU A 352 -14.60 -8.60 0.05
C LEU A 352 -15.89 -7.96 -0.52
N PRO A 353 -15.86 -6.87 -1.33
CA PRO A 353 -17.07 -6.31 -1.92
C PRO A 353 -17.80 -7.29 -2.83
N TYR A 354 -17.06 -8.09 -3.61
CA TYR A 354 -17.62 -9.12 -4.47
C TYR A 354 -18.26 -10.24 -3.65
N LEU A 355 -17.57 -10.71 -2.60
CA LEU A 355 -18.09 -11.74 -1.71
C LEU A 355 -19.35 -11.29 -0.96
N ALA A 356 -19.39 -10.05 -0.50
CA ALA A 356 -20.58 -9.48 0.16
C ALA A 356 -21.77 -9.44 -0.80
N GLN A 357 -21.55 -8.98 -2.04
CA GLN A 357 -22.59 -8.95 -3.07
C GLN A 357 -23.07 -10.36 -3.44
N GLY A 358 -22.14 -11.28 -3.70
CA GLY A 358 -22.50 -12.66 -4.05
C GLY A 358 -23.30 -13.35 -2.95
N ASN A 359 -22.97 -13.12 -1.68
CA ASN A 359 -23.77 -13.65 -0.57
C ASN A 359 -25.16 -13.00 -0.49
N PHE A 360 -25.27 -11.70 -0.77
CA PHE A 360 -26.57 -11.02 -0.85
C PHE A 360 -27.46 -11.63 -1.96
N ASP A 361 -26.90 -11.86 -3.14
CA ASP A 361 -27.64 -12.44 -4.29
C ASP A 361 -28.07 -13.89 -4.06
N LEU A 362 -27.31 -14.63 -3.24
CA LEU A 362 -27.68 -15.98 -2.78
C LEU A 362 -28.65 -15.96 -1.59
N SER A 363 -29.18 -14.80 -1.21
CA SER A 363 -30.01 -14.59 -0.02
C SER A 363 -29.36 -15.02 1.30
N ARG A 364 -28.03 -15.10 1.34
CA ARG A 364 -27.24 -15.38 2.55
C ARG A 364 -26.95 -14.09 3.31
N TYR A 365 -28.01 -13.38 3.72
CA TYR A 365 -27.91 -12.02 4.24
C TYR A 365 -27.04 -11.89 5.49
N GLN A 366 -27.03 -12.88 6.39
CA GLN A 366 -26.14 -12.86 7.56
C GLN A 366 -24.67 -12.97 7.17
N ALA A 367 -24.31 -13.86 6.25
CA ALA A 367 -22.93 -13.99 5.76
C ALA A 367 -22.47 -12.74 4.99
N ALA A 368 -23.38 -12.09 4.27
CA ALA A 368 -23.12 -10.80 3.65
C ALA A 368 -22.81 -9.73 4.73
N LEU A 369 -23.62 -9.65 5.80
CA LEU A 369 -23.38 -8.72 6.91
C LEU A 369 -22.02 -8.97 7.60
N ASP A 370 -21.63 -10.23 7.82
CA ASP A 370 -20.34 -10.57 8.42
C ASP A 370 -19.15 -10.12 7.53
N THR A 371 -19.31 -10.26 6.21
CA THR A 371 -18.34 -9.78 5.22
C THR A 371 -18.28 -8.25 5.20
N LEU A 372 -19.43 -7.58 5.24
CA LEU A 372 -19.55 -6.13 5.24
C LEU A 372 -18.94 -5.50 6.50
N ASP A 373 -19.17 -6.10 7.66
CA ASP A 373 -18.54 -5.72 8.92
C ASP A 373 -17.00 -5.81 8.82
N THR A 374 -16.48 -6.82 8.13
CA THR A 374 -15.05 -6.93 7.83
C THR A 374 -14.55 -5.81 6.92
N ILE A 375 -15.30 -5.41 5.88
CA ILE A 375 -14.97 -4.25 5.04
C ILE A 375 -14.90 -2.97 5.88
N THR A 376 -15.88 -2.74 6.75
CA THR A 376 -15.94 -1.49 7.56
C THR A 376 -14.77 -1.35 8.52
N ARG A 377 -14.18 -2.46 8.98
CA ARG A 377 -12.96 -2.47 9.79
C ARG A 377 -11.67 -2.28 8.99
N LYS A 378 -11.62 -2.83 7.77
CA LYS A 378 -10.39 -2.92 6.98
C LYS A 378 -10.21 -1.78 5.99
N THR A 379 -11.27 -1.05 5.64
CA THR A 379 -11.25 -0.01 4.60
C THR A 379 -11.47 1.39 5.15
N SER A 380 -10.64 2.34 4.70
CA SER A 380 -10.80 3.78 4.96
C SER A 380 -11.30 4.56 3.74
N HIS A 381 -11.62 3.87 2.64
CA HIS A 381 -12.14 4.49 1.42
C HIS A 381 -13.63 4.81 1.54
N ASN A 382 -13.98 6.10 1.51
CA ASN A 382 -15.36 6.57 1.79
C ASN A 382 -16.43 5.94 0.88
N THR A 383 -16.22 5.90 -0.44
CA THR A 383 -17.24 5.37 -1.36
C THR A 383 -17.48 3.88 -1.17
N LEU A 384 -16.43 3.07 -1.01
CA LEU A 384 -16.55 1.65 -0.69
C LEU A 384 -17.23 1.43 0.67
N LEU A 385 -16.90 2.26 1.66
CA LEU A 385 -17.51 2.20 2.97
C LEU A 385 -19.01 2.58 2.91
N ALA A 386 -19.38 3.57 2.10
CA ALA A 386 -20.77 3.94 1.86
C ALA A 386 -21.52 2.80 1.13
N ASN A 387 -20.95 2.21 0.09
CA ASN A 387 -21.54 1.06 -0.60
C ASN A 387 -21.74 -0.13 0.36
N ALA A 388 -20.76 -0.40 1.23
CA ALA A 388 -20.87 -1.44 2.24
C ALA A 388 -22.04 -1.16 3.22
N TYR A 389 -22.20 0.08 3.66
CA TYR A 389 -23.35 0.46 4.50
C TYR A 389 -24.68 0.39 3.77
N SER A 390 -24.73 0.72 2.47
CA SER A 390 -25.96 0.56 1.68
C SER A 390 -26.35 -0.90 1.53
N LEU A 391 -25.41 -1.78 1.18
CA LEU A 391 -25.67 -3.22 1.08
C LEU A 391 -26.06 -3.83 2.42
N ALA A 392 -25.48 -3.35 3.54
CA ALA A 392 -25.89 -3.76 4.87
C ALA A 392 -27.34 -3.34 5.15
N GLY A 393 -27.73 -2.13 4.76
CA GLY A 393 -29.11 -1.66 4.82
C GLY A 393 -30.07 -2.59 4.07
N ASP A 394 -29.71 -3.00 2.85
CA ASP A 394 -30.49 -3.95 2.05
C ASP A 394 -30.60 -5.32 2.73
N CYS A 395 -29.50 -5.83 3.31
CA CYS A 395 -29.50 -7.08 4.06
C CYS A 395 -30.48 -7.01 5.25
N TYR A 396 -30.41 -5.94 6.04
CA TYR A 396 -31.32 -5.76 7.18
C TYR A 396 -32.78 -5.63 6.76
N ALA A 397 -33.06 -4.92 5.66
CA ALA A 397 -34.41 -4.83 5.11
C ALA A 397 -34.94 -6.22 4.70
N LYS A 398 -34.10 -7.04 4.03
CA LYS A 398 -34.47 -8.41 3.65
C LYS A 398 -34.66 -9.35 4.84
N LEU A 399 -34.01 -9.06 5.98
CA LEU A 399 -34.21 -9.76 7.25
C LEU A 399 -35.40 -9.23 8.07
N GLY A 400 -36.12 -8.21 7.58
CA GLY A 400 -37.25 -7.58 8.29
C GLY A 400 -36.84 -6.67 9.44
N GLN A 401 -35.56 -6.27 9.51
CA GLN A 401 -35.00 -5.41 10.55
C GLN A 401 -34.96 -3.94 10.10
N ASP A 402 -36.15 -3.36 9.89
CA ASP A 402 -36.31 -2.02 9.28
C ASP A 402 -35.61 -0.88 10.02
N ALA A 403 -35.50 -0.98 11.35
CA ALA A 403 -34.83 0.02 12.17
C ALA A 403 -33.32 0.07 11.87
N ASP A 404 -32.69 -1.10 11.77
CA ASP A 404 -31.29 -1.23 11.42
C ASP A 404 -31.06 -0.87 9.95
N ALA A 405 -31.93 -1.30 9.04
CA ALA A 405 -31.86 -0.91 7.62
C ALA A 405 -31.77 0.62 7.46
N ARG A 406 -32.71 1.36 8.06
CA ARG A 406 -32.71 2.83 8.04
C ARG A 406 -31.47 3.44 8.69
N ARG A 407 -30.96 2.84 9.76
CA ARG A 407 -29.72 3.29 10.42
C ARG A 407 -28.53 3.16 9.48
N TYR A 408 -28.39 2.04 8.78
CA TYR A 408 -27.29 1.78 7.87
C TYR A 408 -27.35 2.63 6.60
N TYR A 409 -28.52 2.86 6.02
CA TYR A 409 -28.64 3.83 4.92
C TYR A 409 -28.28 5.27 5.34
N ARG A 410 -28.68 5.70 6.55
CA ARG A 410 -28.25 7.01 7.10
C ARG A 410 -26.74 7.09 7.30
N LEU A 411 -26.12 5.98 7.72
CA LEU A 411 -24.68 5.89 7.88
C LEU A 411 -23.97 5.98 6.52
N SER A 412 -24.49 5.29 5.51
CA SER A 412 -24.03 5.37 4.12
C SER A 412 -24.04 6.81 3.60
N LEU A 413 -25.18 7.52 3.73
CA LEU A 413 -25.28 8.93 3.35
C LEU A 413 -24.34 9.82 4.14
N LYS A 414 -24.13 9.56 5.44
CA LYS A 414 -23.21 10.37 6.26
C LYS A 414 -21.76 10.22 5.77
N THR A 415 -21.38 9.02 5.34
CA THR A 415 -20.04 8.71 4.81
C THR A 415 -19.82 9.29 3.42
N ASP A 416 -20.81 9.18 2.54
CA ASP A 416 -20.77 9.76 1.20
C ASP A 416 -22.12 10.41 0.86
N ARG A 417 -22.19 11.73 1.06
CA ARG A 417 -23.44 12.52 0.96
C ARG A 417 -23.83 12.85 -0.47
N MET A 418 -22.88 12.90 -1.41
CA MET A 418 -23.15 13.39 -2.77
C MET A 418 -23.51 12.21 -3.66
N ASP A 419 -24.71 12.25 -4.24
CA ASP A 419 -25.21 11.31 -5.27
C ASP A 419 -25.19 9.80 -4.93
N ASN A 420 -25.26 9.46 -3.63
CA ASN A 420 -25.48 8.10 -3.17
C ASN A 420 -26.95 7.70 -3.28
N HIS A 421 -27.40 7.47 -4.53
CA HIS A 421 -28.79 7.12 -4.83
C HIS A 421 -29.20 5.80 -4.20
N TRP A 422 -28.25 4.88 -4.02
CA TRP A 422 -28.49 3.62 -3.33
C TRP A 422 -29.07 3.82 -1.93
N ALA A 423 -28.40 4.61 -1.08
CA ALA A 423 -28.89 4.85 0.27
C ALA A 423 -30.18 5.71 0.31
N LEU A 424 -30.36 6.63 -0.64
CA LEU A 424 -31.58 7.44 -0.75
C LEU A 424 -32.80 6.58 -1.07
N THR A 425 -32.70 5.70 -2.07
CA THR A 425 -33.79 4.80 -2.48
C THR A 425 -34.19 3.87 -1.33
N GLY A 426 -33.21 3.31 -0.61
CA GLY A 426 -33.47 2.48 0.58
C GLY A 426 -34.20 3.21 1.72
N LEU A 427 -33.99 4.52 1.89
CA LEU A 427 -34.66 5.31 2.93
C LEU A 427 -36.07 5.77 2.56
N VAL A 428 -36.29 6.11 1.29
CA VAL A 428 -37.60 6.53 0.79
C VAL A 428 -38.55 5.33 0.67
N GLY A 429 -37.98 4.13 0.53
CA GLY A 429 -38.71 2.91 0.18
C GLY A 429 -39.07 2.93 -1.30
N ASN A 430 -39.12 1.76 -1.95
CA ASN A 430 -39.78 1.65 -3.24
C ASN A 430 -41.27 1.97 -3.02
N THR A 431 -41.64 3.24 -3.15
CA THR A 431 -43.03 3.61 -3.39
C THR A 431 -43.41 2.96 -4.71
N PRO A 432 -44.45 2.11 -4.75
CA PRO A 432 -44.85 1.40 -5.97
C PRO A 432 -45.17 2.33 -7.13
#